data_AF-A0A847EAT6-F1
#
_entry.id   AF-A0A847EAT6-F1
#
_cell.length_a   1.000
_cell.length_b   1.000
_cell.length_c   1.000
_cell.angle_alpha   90.00
_cell.angle_beta   90.00
_cell.angle_gamma   90.00
#
_symmetry.space_group_name_H-M   'P 1'
#
loop_
_entity.id
_entity.type
_entity.pdbx_description
1 polymer ?
#
loop_
_entity_poly.entity_id
_entity_poly.type
_entity_poly.pdbx_seq_one_letter_code
_entity_poly.pdbx_strand_id
1 'polypeptide(L)'
;MNISEWLDKKESQGVDVSHIVLPQDMANEEEPDETIYFKEIRTCSVLCTGSHPFATVERYGRWYYSRGREKEAGPHTTRPQWWLFTRDKDLAITTARQHIEK
;
A
#
# COMPACT_ATOMS: atom_id res chain seq x y z
N MET A 1 -18.05 4.66 8.57
CA MET A 1 -16.91 4.13 9.35
C MET A 1 -15.73 4.18 8.43
N ASN A 2 -14.69 4.90 8.81
CA ASN A 2 -13.48 5.03 8.00
C ASN A 2 -12.58 3.79 8.14
N ILE A 3 -11.54 3.69 7.33
CA ILE A 3 -10.54 2.62 7.31
C ILE A 3 -9.91 2.50 8.70
N SER A 4 -9.52 3.61 9.33
CA SER A 4 -8.89 3.58 10.65
C SER A 4 -9.78 2.97 11.73
N GLU A 5 -11.04 3.38 11.79
CA GLU A 5 -12.05 2.86 12.73
C GLU A 5 -12.36 1.38 12.47
N TRP A 6 -12.43 0.99 11.19
CA TRP A 6 -12.67 -0.39 10.82
C TRP A 6 -11.50 -1.29 11.22
N LEU A 7 -10.26 -0.85 11.00
CA LEU A 7 -9.05 -1.57 11.41
C LEU A 7 -8.97 -1.70 12.94
N ASP A 8 -9.25 -0.62 13.68
CA ASP A 8 -9.30 -0.65 15.15
C ASP A 8 -10.35 -1.66 15.66
N LYS A 9 -11.53 -1.70 15.02
CA LYS A 9 -12.57 -2.67 15.34
C LYS A 9 -12.13 -4.12 15.06
N LYS A 10 -11.39 -4.37 13.98
CA LYS A 10 -10.87 -5.71 13.66
C LYS A 10 -9.76 -6.13 14.64
N GLU A 11 -8.83 -5.24 14.92
CA GLU A 11 -7.75 -5.50 15.88
C GLU A 11 -8.29 -5.80 17.28
N SER A 12 -9.29 -5.02 17.76
CA SER A 12 -9.95 -5.27 19.06
C SER A 12 -10.71 -6.59 19.15
N GLN A 13 -11.04 -7.21 18.00
CA GLN A 13 -11.62 -8.55 17.92
C GLN A 13 -10.55 -9.67 17.87
N GLY A 14 -9.27 -9.31 17.99
CA GLY A 14 -8.13 -10.24 17.90
C GLY A 14 -7.78 -10.63 16.46
N VAL A 15 -8.29 -9.92 15.45
CA VAL A 15 -7.94 -10.15 14.05
C VAL A 15 -6.62 -9.45 13.75
N ASP A 16 -5.66 -10.18 13.18
CA ASP A 16 -4.46 -9.57 12.63
C ASP A 16 -4.83 -8.77 11.37
N VAL A 17 -4.61 -7.46 11.45
CA VAL A 17 -4.93 -6.53 10.37
C VAL A 17 -3.76 -6.24 9.43
N SER A 18 -2.56 -6.76 9.74
CA SER A 18 -1.33 -6.44 8.99
C SER A 18 -1.45 -6.67 7.49
N HIS A 19 -2.09 -7.78 7.09
CA HIS A 19 -2.29 -8.14 5.68
C HIS A 19 -3.77 -8.32 5.33
N ILE A 20 -4.67 -7.68 6.07
CA ILE A 20 -6.10 -7.80 5.82
C ILE A 20 -6.48 -7.15 4.49
N VAL A 21 -7.46 -7.75 3.81
CA VAL A 21 -8.06 -7.18 2.61
C VAL A 21 -9.17 -6.23 3.02
N LEU A 22 -9.08 -4.97 2.59
CA LEU A 22 -10.16 -4.00 2.79
C LEU A 22 -11.41 -4.39 1.98
N PRO A 23 -12.61 -4.12 2.51
CA PRO A 23 -13.83 -4.15 1.70
C PRO A 23 -13.69 -3.21 0.49
N GLN A 24 -14.15 -3.67 -0.68
CA GLN A 24 -13.94 -2.95 -1.94
C GLN A 24 -14.50 -1.51 -1.91
N ASP A 25 -15.69 -1.32 -1.35
CA ASP A 25 -16.33 0.00 -1.28
C ASP A 25 -15.50 0.96 -0.41
N MET A 26 -15.01 0.47 0.73
CA MET A 26 -14.19 1.25 1.66
C MET A 26 -12.84 1.67 1.07
N ALA A 27 -12.21 0.80 0.29
CA ALA A 27 -10.92 1.10 -0.34
C ALA A 27 -11.02 2.18 -1.43
N ASN A 28 -12.21 2.43 -1.98
CA ASN A 28 -12.42 3.41 -3.06
C ASN A 28 -13.04 4.72 -2.60
N GLU A 29 -13.66 4.76 -1.42
CA GLU A 29 -14.40 5.93 -0.93
C GLU A 29 -13.57 6.88 -0.06
N GLU A 30 -12.49 6.39 0.55
CA GLU A 30 -11.68 7.19 1.48
C GLU A 30 -10.35 7.63 0.88
N GLU A 31 -10.15 8.95 0.84
CA GLU A 31 -8.86 9.55 0.53
C GLU A 31 -7.93 9.45 1.74
N PRO A 32 -6.63 9.17 1.55
CA PRO A 32 -5.68 9.18 2.64
C PRO A 32 -5.49 10.59 3.20
N ASP A 33 -5.26 10.69 4.50
CA ASP A 33 -4.91 11.96 5.15
C ASP A 33 -3.60 12.53 4.61
N GLU A 34 -2.67 11.65 4.21
CA GLU A 34 -1.33 12.00 3.75
C GLU A 34 -0.73 10.87 2.89
N THR A 35 -0.07 11.23 1.78
CA THR A 35 0.85 10.32 1.08
C THR A 35 2.27 10.61 1.53
N ILE A 36 2.87 9.68 2.27
CA ILE A 36 4.17 9.85 2.94
C ILE A 36 5.32 9.44 2.04
N TYR A 37 5.11 8.42 1.22
CA TYR A 37 6.10 7.90 0.29
C TYR A 37 5.39 7.46 -0.98
N PHE A 38 5.97 7.77 -2.12
CA PHE A 38 5.54 7.23 -3.41
C PHE A 38 6.75 7.06 -4.31
N LYS A 39 6.87 5.89 -4.93
CA LYS A 39 7.87 5.60 -5.94
C LYS A 39 7.29 4.64 -6.97
N GLU A 40 7.45 4.97 -8.24
CA GLU A 40 7.06 4.14 -9.37
C GLU A 40 8.26 3.94 -10.30
N ILE A 41 8.48 2.71 -10.75
CA ILE A 41 9.46 2.42 -11.80
C ILE A 41 8.73 2.45 -13.13
N ARG A 42 8.77 3.61 -13.79
CA ARG A 42 8.11 3.83 -15.08
C ARG A 42 9.10 4.29 -16.13
N THR A 43 9.71 3.33 -16.82
CA THR A 43 10.63 3.63 -17.94
C THR A 43 9.91 3.65 -19.29
N CYS A 44 8.63 3.27 -19.33
CA CYS A 44 7.75 3.36 -20.49
C CYS A 44 7.12 4.76 -20.62
N SER A 45 6.36 4.98 -21.70
CA SER A 45 5.57 6.20 -21.86
C SER A 45 4.42 6.29 -20.85
N VAL A 46 3.94 7.51 -20.60
CA VAL A 46 2.77 7.78 -19.73
C VAL A 46 1.47 7.11 -20.23
N LEU A 47 1.40 6.77 -21.51
CA LEU A 47 0.25 6.11 -22.14
C LEU A 47 0.33 4.57 -22.05
N CYS A 48 1.43 4.02 -21.53
CA CYS A 48 1.55 2.58 -21.37
C CYS A 48 0.57 2.07 -20.31
N THR A 49 -0.27 1.11 -20.70
CA THR A 49 -1.28 0.44 -19.87
C THR A 49 -0.73 -0.77 -19.10
N GLY A 50 0.58 -1.01 -19.19
CA GLY A 50 1.24 -2.08 -18.44
C GLY A 50 1.16 -1.87 -16.93
N SER A 51 1.24 -2.97 -16.19
CA SER A 51 1.37 -2.93 -14.73
C SER A 51 2.81 -2.58 -14.36
N HIS A 52 3.04 -1.38 -13.83
CA HIS A 52 4.36 -0.92 -13.44
C HIS A 52 4.64 -1.24 -11.97
N PRO A 53 5.89 -1.60 -11.61
CA PRO A 53 6.30 -1.70 -10.22
C PRO A 53 6.15 -0.35 -9.51
N PHE A 54 5.59 -0.37 -8.31
CA PHE A 54 5.46 0.82 -7.49
C PHE A 54 5.46 0.46 -6.01
N ALA A 55 5.68 1.45 -5.17
CA ALA A 55 5.44 1.38 -3.74
C ALA A 55 4.90 2.73 -3.25
N THR A 56 3.88 2.68 -2.39
CA THR A 56 3.30 3.85 -1.73
C THR A 56 3.13 3.61 -0.24
N VAL A 57 3.15 4.68 0.55
CA VAL A 57 2.76 4.69 1.96
C VAL A 57 1.75 5.81 2.17
N GLU A 58 0.54 5.43 2.51
CA GLU A 58 -0.61 6.31 2.71
C GLU A 58 -1.03 6.24 4.19
N ARG A 59 -1.42 7.38 4.78
CA ARG A 59 -1.89 7.43 6.18
C ARG A 59 -3.41 7.56 6.23
N TYR A 60 -4.04 6.71 7.04
CA TYR A 60 -5.47 6.71 7.35
C TYR A 60 -5.63 6.77 8.86
N GLY A 61 -5.86 7.96 9.40
CA GLY A 61 -5.88 8.18 10.85
C GLY A 61 -4.55 7.77 11.49
N ARG A 62 -4.60 6.70 12.30
CA ARG A 62 -3.43 6.14 13.02
C ARG A 62 -2.75 4.99 12.28
N TRP A 63 -3.27 4.59 11.13
CA TRP A 63 -2.78 3.47 10.35
C TRP A 63 -2.00 3.96 9.13
N TYR A 64 -0.90 3.27 8.84
CA TYR A 64 -0.10 3.43 7.65
C TYR A 64 -0.33 2.23 6.75
N TYR A 65 -0.76 2.49 5.53
CA TYR A 65 -0.98 1.51 4.49
C TYR A 65 0.17 1.56 3.49
N SER A 66 1.07 0.59 3.59
CA SER A 66 2.13 0.39 2.62
C SER A 66 1.65 -0.60 1.58
N ARG A 67 1.74 -0.28 0.29
CA ARG A 67 1.35 -1.20 -0.79
C ARG A 67 2.17 -0.99 -2.04
N GLY A 68 2.20 -2.01 -2.89
CA GLY A 68 2.93 -1.90 -4.15
C GLY A 68 3.00 -3.17 -4.95
N ARG A 69 3.81 -3.14 -6.00
CA ARG A 69 4.18 -4.31 -6.80
C ARG A 69 5.69 -4.35 -6.95
N GLU A 70 6.23 -5.53 -6.73
CA GLU A 70 7.65 -5.86 -6.86
C GLU A 70 8.19 -5.63 -8.27
N LYS A 71 9.48 -5.33 -8.39
CA LYS A 71 10.13 -5.21 -9.70
C LYS A 71 10.45 -6.58 -10.32
N GLU A 72 10.48 -6.63 -11.65
CA GLU A 72 10.92 -7.78 -12.45
C GLU A 72 11.95 -7.35 -13.50
N ALA A 73 12.43 -8.28 -14.33
CA ALA A 73 13.32 -7.99 -15.44
C ALA A 73 12.54 -7.26 -16.56
N GLY A 74 12.38 -5.95 -16.42
CA GLY A 74 11.68 -5.10 -17.39
C GLY A 74 10.90 -3.94 -16.75
N PRO A 75 10.21 -3.13 -17.57
CA PRO A 75 9.42 -1.99 -17.10
C PRO A 75 8.11 -2.37 -16.43
N HIS A 76 7.64 -3.60 -16.65
CA HIS A 76 6.36 -4.10 -16.16
C HIS A 76 6.58 -5.28 -15.22
N THR A 77 5.59 -5.54 -14.38
CA THR A 77 5.56 -6.72 -13.53
C THR A 77 4.22 -7.44 -13.58
N THR A 78 4.30 -8.77 -13.52
CA THR A 78 3.16 -9.68 -13.34
C THR A 78 2.99 -10.12 -11.89
N ARG A 79 3.87 -9.67 -10.98
CA ARG A 79 3.79 -10.03 -9.56
C ARG A 79 2.52 -9.46 -8.94
N PRO A 80 1.91 -10.21 -7.99
CA PRO A 80 0.75 -9.72 -7.27
C PRO A 80 1.09 -8.46 -6.47
N GLN A 81 0.07 -7.66 -6.19
CA GLN A 81 0.20 -6.55 -5.27
C GLN A 81 0.47 -7.07 -3.86
N TRP A 82 1.44 -6.47 -3.17
CA TRP A 82 1.69 -6.68 -1.76
C TRP A 82 1.17 -5.48 -0.98
N TRP A 83 0.90 -5.68 0.31
CA TRP A 83 0.56 -4.60 1.23
C TRP A 83 0.84 -4.94 2.69
N LEU A 84 0.87 -3.91 3.53
CA LEU A 84 1.03 -3.96 4.98
C LEU A 84 0.25 -2.80 5.62
N PHE A 85 -0.59 -3.09 6.61
CA PHE A 85 -1.08 -2.12 7.57
C PHE A 85 -0.24 -2.16 8.85
N THR A 86 0.15 -1.00 9.35
CA THR A 86 0.86 -0.87 10.63
C THR A 86 0.59 0.49 11.25
N ARG A 87 0.74 0.59 12.58
CA ARG A 87 0.75 1.89 13.30
C ARG A 87 2.15 2.51 13.37
N ASP A 88 3.17 1.76 12.95
CA ASP A 88 4.56 2.20 12.91
C ASP A 88 4.88 2.80 11.53
N LYS A 89 5.10 4.11 11.51
CA LYS A 89 5.44 4.88 10.30
C LYS A 89 6.75 4.40 9.66
N ASP A 90 7.77 4.16 10.47
CA ASP A 90 9.10 3.83 9.99
C ASP A 90 9.12 2.42 9.41
N LEU A 91 8.37 1.50 10.02
CA LEU A 91 8.13 0.18 9.44
C LEU A 91 7.43 0.28 8.08
N ALA A 92 6.38 1.09 7.96
CA ALA A 92 5.67 1.26 6.67
C ALA A 92 6.57 1.79 5.56
N ILE A 93 7.38 2.82 5.85
CA ILE A 93 8.33 3.40 4.90
C ILE A 93 9.44 2.40 4.54
N THR A 94 9.98 1.70 5.55
CA THR A 94 11.05 0.72 5.33
C THR A 94 10.56 -0.43 4.45
N THR A 95 9.38 -0.96 4.72
CA THR A 95 8.73 -1.99 3.88
C THR A 95 8.58 -1.51 2.44
N ALA A 96 8.02 -0.31 2.23
CA ALA A 96 7.85 0.25 0.89
C ALA A 96 9.18 0.34 0.11
N ARG A 97 10.23 0.87 0.75
CA ARG A 97 11.57 0.97 0.15
C ARG A 97 12.15 -0.40 -0.19
N GLN A 98 12.02 -1.38 0.70
CA GLN A 98 12.57 -2.72 0.48
C GLN A 98 11.95 -3.42 -0.74
N HIS A 99 10.67 -3.19 -1.01
CA HIS A 99 9.96 -3.82 -2.12
C HIS A 99 10.17 -3.15 -3.49
N ILE A 100 10.74 -1.93 -3.54
CA ILE A 100 10.90 -1.19 -4.80
C ILE A 100 12.35 -0.81 -5.11
N GLU A 101 13.23 -0.71 -4.11
CA GLU A 101 14.61 -0.22 -4.29
C GLU A 101 15.65 -1.34 -4.40
N LYS A 102 15.38 -2.51 -3.83
CA LYS A 102 16.21 -3.72 -4.02
C LYS A 102 16.08 -4.22 -5.43
#